data_AF-A0A9X3HGR7-F1
#
_entry.id   AF-A0A9X3HGR7-F1
#
_cell.length_a   1.000
_cell.length_b   1.000
_cell.length_c   1.000
_cell.angle_alpha   90.00
_cell.angle_beta   90.00
_cell.angle_gamma   90.00
#
_symmetry.space_group_name_H-M   'P 1'
#
loop_
_entity.id
_entity.type
_entity.pdbx_description
1 polymer ?
#
loop_
_entity_poly.entity_id
_entity_poly.type
_entity_poly.pdbx_seq_one_letter_code
_entity_poly.pdbx_strand_id
1 'polypeptide(L)'
;MDVNSLAHTKWDCKYHIVFAPKYRRQVIYKDIKADVGQILGTLCRRKGIEIIEAECCSDHIHMLIKIPPKYSVSEIVGYLKGKSSLM
;
A
#
# COMPACT_ATOMS: atom_id res chain seq x y z
N MET A 1 -22.00 -8.03 4.25
CA MET A 1 -20.57 -8.47 4.22
C MET A 1 -20.08 -8.21 2.81
N ASP A 2 -19.19 -7.26 2.62
CA ASP A 2 -18.72 -6.83 1.30
C ASP A 2 -17.75 -7.87 0.71
N VAL A 3 -18.33 -8.85 0.00
CA VAL A 3 -17.57 -9.89 -0.68
C VAL A 3 -17.34 -9.46 -2.12
N ASN A 4 -16.09 -9.13 -2.44
CA ASN A 4 -15.70 -8.79 -3.81
C ASN A 4 -15.77 -10.03 -4.71
N SER A 5 -16.04 -9.84 -6.01
CA SER A 5 -16.13 -10.92 -6.98
C SER A 5 -15.25 -10.69 -8.21
N LEU A 6 -14.57 -11.76 -8.63
CA LEU A 6 -14.01 -11.95 -9.97
C LEU A 6 -14.90 -12.95 -10.74
N ALA A 7 -14.56 -13.23 -12.00
CA ALA A 7 -15.35 -14.13 -12.87
C ALA A 7 -15.70 -15.48 -12.23
N HIS A 8 -14.77 -16.07 -11.46
CA HIS A 8 -14.94 -17.37 -10.82
C HIS A 8 -14.49 -17.40 -9.34
N THR A 9 -14.39 -16.25 -8.68
CA THR A 9 -13.85 -16.18 -7.31
C THR A 9 -14.54 -15.10 -6.50
N LYS A 10 -15.01 -15.46 -5.30
CA LYS A 10 -15.44 -14.51 -4.28
C LYS A 10 -14.31 -14.36 -3.26
N TRP A 11 -14.00 -13.13 -2.85
CA TRP A 11 -12.84 -12.86 -2.03
C TRP A 11 -13.04 -11.67 -1.08
N ASP A 12 -12.39 -11.75 0.09
CA ASP A 12 -12.15 -10.63 1.00
C ASP A 12 -10.74 -10.77 1.58
N CYS A 13 -9.75 -10.29 0.83
CA CYS A 13 -8.34 -10.47 1.15
C CYS A 13 -7.75 -9.17 1.67
N LYS A 14 -7.80 -8.96 2.98
CA LYS A 14 -7.24 -7.79 3.68
C LYS A 14 -5.87 -8.13 4.23
N TYR A 15 -4.92 -7.23 4.03
CA TYR A 15 -3.56 -7.38 4.54
C TYR A 15 -3.13 -6.12 5.27
N HIS A 16 -2.59 -6.30 6.48
CA HIS A 16 -1.88 -5.27 7.20
C HIS A 16 -0.41 -5.30 6.77
N ILE A 17 0.05 -4.23 6.12
CA ILE A 17 1.38 -4.10 5.57
C ILE A 17 2.08 -2.96 6.28
N VAL A 18 3.26 -3.27 6.81
CA VAL A 18 4.15 -2.30 7.45
C VAL A 18 5.51 -2.33 6.79
N PHE A 19 6.02 -1.15 6.43
CA PHE A 19 7.41 -1.03 6.01
C PHE A 19 8.03 0.29 6.46
N ALA A 20 9.34 0.24 6.70
CA ALA A 20 10.12 1.38 7.12
C ALA A 20 11.05 1.87 6.00
N PRO A 21 11.36 3.18 5.93
CA PRO A 21 12.42 3.68 5.08
C PRO A 21 13.78 3.14 5.51
N LYS A 22 14.73 3.20 4.58
CA LYS A 22 16.11 2.78 4.84
C LYS A 22 16.69 3.59 6.01
N TYR A 23 17.23 2.89 7.01
CA TYR A 23 17.75 3.46 8.26
C TYR A 23 16.74 4.23 9.12
N ARG A 24 15.42 4.05 8.92
CA ARG A 24 14.37 4.78 9.67
C ARG A 24 14.55 6.30 9.65
N ARG A 25 15.09 6.86 8.56
CA ARG A 25 15.34 8.31 8.44
C ARG A 25 14.03 9.09 8.48
N GLN A 26 13.86 9.86 9.55
CA GLN A 26 12.64 10.61 9.88
C GLN A 26 12.45 11.88 9.06
N VAL A 27 13.54 12.46 8.53
CA VAL A 27 13.58 13.79 7.89
C VAL A 27 12.65 13.86 6.68
N ILE A 28 12.54 12.76 5.94
CA ILE A 28 11.73 12.68 4.73
C ILE A 28 10.24 12.67 5.13
N TYR A 29 9.84 11.96 6.18
CA TYR A 29 8.42 11.70 6.46
C TYR A 29 7.63 12.85 7.09
N LYS A 30 8.27 13.89 7.62
CA LYS A 30 7.53 15.07 8.12
C LYS A 30 7.09 15.97 6.98
N ASP A 31 7.99 16.25 6.05
CA ASP A 31 7.75 17.22 4.99
C ASP A 31 7.10 16.58 3.76
N ILE A 32 7.48 15.34 3.41
CA ILE A 32 6.89 14.64 2.25
C ILE A 32 5.76 13.68 2.62
N LYS A 33 5.17 13.79 3.83
CA LYS A 33 4.06 12.92 4.27
C LYS A 33 2.91 12.91 3.28
N ALA A 34 2.53 14.12 2.83
CA ALA A 34 1.44 14.32 1.89
C ALA A 34 1.73 13.68 0.53
N ASP A 35 2.93 13.93 0.00
CA ASP A 35 3.37 13.40 -1.29
C ASP A 35 3.45 11.88 -1.27
N VAL A 36 4.03 11.28 -0.22
CA VAL A 36 4.10 9.82 -0.06
C VAL A 36 2.69 9.22 -0.03
N GLY A 37 1.77 9.83 0.70
CA GLY A 37 0.36 9.40 0.73
C GLY A 37 -0.29 9.47 -0.66
N GLN A 38 -0.05 10.54 -1.41
CA GLN A 38 -0.58 10.71 -2.76
C GLN A 38 0.04 9.71 -3.75
N ILE A 39 1.34 9.46 -3.67
CA ILE A 39 2.07 8.50 -4.50
C ILE A 39 1.54 7.09 -4.22
N LEU A 40 1.51 6.65 -2.96
CA LEU A 40 1.01 5.32 -2.60
C LEU A 40 -0.46 5.13 -2.97
N GLY A 41 -1.30 6.15 -2.74
CA GLY A 41 -2.69 6.14 -3.17
C GLY A 41 -2.84 5.99 -4.68
N THR A 42 -2.00 6.67 -5.46
CA THR A 42 -1.99 6.57 -6.92
C THR A 42 -1.51 5.21 -7.41
N LEU A 43 -0.47 4.64 -6.78
CA LEU A 43 0.04 3.30 -7.09
C LEU A 43 -1.00 2.21 -6.80
N CYS A 44 -1.69 2.27 -5.66
CA CYS A 44 -2.76 1.35 -5.32
C CYS A 44 -3.92 1.43 -6.32
N ARG A 45 -4.38 2.65 -6.66
CA ARG A 45 -5.43 2.85 -7.68
C ARG A 45 -5.06 2.26 -9.04
N ARG A 46 -3.81 2.43 -9.50
CA ARG A 46 -3.33 1.87 -10.77
C ARG A 46 -3.41 0.34 -10.83
N LYS A 47 -3.24 -0.34 -9.70
CA LYS A 47 -3.34 -1.81 -9.60
C LYS A 47 -4.75 -2.30 -9.19
N GLY A 48 -5.70 -1.39 -8.98
CA GLY A 48 -7.06 -1.73 -8.53
C GLY A 48 -7.08 -2.28 -7.09
N ILE A 49 -6.19 -1.78 -6.24
CA ILE A 49 -6.08 -2.12 -4.83
C ILE A 49 -6.85 -1.08 -4.02
N GLU A 50 -7.75 -1.54 -3.16
CA GLU A 50 -8.51 -0.68 -2.26
C GLU A 50 -7.71 -0.48 -0.97
N ILE A 51 -7.51 0.78 -0.58
CA ILE A 51 -6.91 1.16 0.70
C ILE A 51 -8.06 1.35 1.68
N ILE A 52 -8.09 0.55 2.76
CA ILE A 52 -9.07 0.70 3.83
C ILE A 52 -8.58 1.79 4.79
N GLU A 53 -7.34 1.65 5.25
CA GLU A 53 -6.67 2.61 6.13
C GLU A 53 -5.20 2.71 5.74
N ALA A 54 -4.64 3.91 5.85
CA ALA A 54 -3.22 4.14 5.67
C ALA A 54 -2.76 5.28 6.56
N GLU A 55 -1.66 5.04 7.28
CA GLU A 55 -1.04 6.02 8.16
C GLU A 55 0.46 6.05 7.92
N CYS A 56 0.97 7.25 7.61
CA CYS A 56 2.40 7.51 7.60
C CYS A 56 2.83 7.94 9.01
N CYS A 57 3.45 7.02 9.73
CA CYS A 57 4.08 7.26 11.03
C CYS A 57 5.48 7.89 10.83
N SER A 58 6.13 8.26 11.94
CA SER A 58 7.42 8.95 11.92
C SER A 58 8.59 8.11 11.36
N ASP A 59 8.55 6.79 11.53
CA ASP A 59 9.64 5.88 11.16
C ASP A 59 9.19 4.67 10.32
N HIS A 60 7.91 4.58 9.97
CA HIS A 60 7.33 3.53 9.15
C HIS A 60 5.96 3.95 8.58
N ILE A 61 5.44 3.18 7.63
CA ILE A 61 4.10 3.35 7.06
C ILE A 61 3.26 2.13 7.43
N HIS A 62 2.06 2.37 7.96
CA HIS A 62 1.02 1.36 8.17
C HIS A 62 -0.01 1.45 7.06
N MET A 63 -0.35 0.33 6.45
CA MET A 63 -1.44 0.26 5.47
C MET A 63 -2.26 -1.00 5.67
N LEU A 64 -3.57 -0.84 5.73
CA LEU A 64 -4.56 -1.90 5.59
C LEU A 64 -5.13 -1.84 4.19
N ILE A 65 -4.77 -2.82 3.36
CA ILE A 65 -5.17 -2.86 1.95
C ILE A 65 -5.88 -4.15 1.59
N LYS A 66 -6.84 -4.05 0.66
CA LYS A 66 -7.48 -5.19 0.02
C LYS A 66 -6.80 -5.50 -1.31
N ILE A 67 -6.18 -6.67 -1.40
CA ILE A 67 -5.46 -7.10 -2.59
C ILE A 67 -6.30 -8.15 -3.33
N PRO A 68 -6.63 -7.94 -4.61
CA PRO A 68 -7.27 -8.98 -5.42
C PRO A 68 -6.40 -10.25 -5.48
N PRO A 69 -6.99 -11.46 -5.36
CA PRO A 69 -6.24 -12.72 -5.26
C PRO A 69 -5.45 -13.09 -6.53
N LYS A 70 -5.62 -12.33 -7.62
CA LYS A 70 -4.81 -12.44 -8.84
C LYS A 70 -3.37 -11.93 -8.67
N TYR A 71 -3.11 -11.13 -7.63
CA TYR A 71 -1.79 -10.62 -7.29
C TYR A 71 -1.26 -11.31 -6.05
N SER A 72 0.04 -11.60 -6.03
CA SER A 72 0.70 -12.04 -4.81
C SER A 72 0.97 -10.85 -3.89
N VAL A 73 0.92 -11.07 -2.57
CA VAL A 73 1.22 -10.02 -1.58
C VAL A 73 2.65 -9.49 -1.77
N SER A 74 3.61 -10.37 -2.03
CA SER A 74 5.01 -10.01 -2.26
C SER A 74 5.20 -9.13 -3.50
N GLU A 75 4.48 -9.42 -4.59
CA GLU A 75 4.48 -8.56 -5.79
C GLU A 75 3.99 -7.15 -5.45
N ILE A 76 2.88 -7.03 -4.73
CA ILE A 76 2.32 -5.72 -4.36
C ILE A 76 3.27 -4.95 -3.44
N VAL A 77 3.83 -5.59 -2.42
CA VAL A 77 4.81 -4.95 -1.52
C VAL A 77 6.04 -4.48 -2.31
N GLY A 78 6.56 -5.31 -3.22
CA GLY A 78 7.68 -4.96 -4.08
C GLY A 78 7.36 -3.79 -5.01
N TYR A 79 6.17 -3.80 -5.62
CA TYR A 79 5.68 -2.73 -6.49
C TYR A 79 5.56 -1.39 -5.76
N LEU A 80 4.91 -1.39 -4.58
CA LEU A 80 4.70 -0.18 -3.79
C LEU A 80 6.03 0.44 -3.39
N LYS A 81 6.91 -0.34 -2.75
CA LYS A 81 8.24 0.14 -2.31
C LYS A 81 9.13 0.56 -3.47
N GLY A 82 9.14 -0.21 -4.56
CA GLY A 82 10.00 0.05 -5.71
C GLY A 82 9.59 1.30 -6.47
N LYS A 83 8.29 1.46 -6.76
CA LYS A 83 7.80 2.62 -7.51
C LYS A 83 7.73 3.89 -6.67
N SER A 84 7.42 3.80 -5.38
CA SER A 84 7.42 4.97 -4.49
C SER A 84 8.80 5.55 -4.27
N SER A 85 9.88 4.79 -4.51
CA SER A 85 11.25 5.28 -4.42
C SER A 85 11.69 6.10 -5.64
N LEU A 86 10.97 6.00 -6.76
CA LEU A 86 11.33 6.64 -8.04
C LEU A 86 10.49 7.88 -8.34
N MET A 87 9.44 8.12 -7.56
CA MET A 87 8.48 9.22 -7.69
C MET A 87 8.65 10.14 -6.51
#